data_AF-A0ABD5NPT2-F1
#
_entry.id   AF-A0ABD5NPT2-F1
#
_cell.length_a   1.000
_cell.length_b   1.000
_cell.length_c   1.000
_cell.angle_alpha   90.00
_cell.angle_beta   90.00
_cell.angle_gamma   90.00
#
_symmetry.space_group_name_H-M   'P 1'
#
loop_
_entity.id
_entity.type
_entity.pdbx_description
1 polymer ?
#
loop_
_entity_poly.entity_id
_entity_poly.type
_entity_poly.pdbx_seq_one_letter_code
_entity_poly.pdbx_strand_id
1 'polypeptide(L)'
;MVLKRSLRALVLPHEAFDGWTPGPRVVVGIVVVVCLASGVSMTLAGDAVADEVEGTVAVDNPYGPPEGVCDGERASFYNCDAPETVDRSLGTAASNAVGGVTPRAALAPFAWMVLIAGLPVLVAGRAGRGDGDAIAAFRDGLGIAALAAVPGLLRYAARPIAVERVVADWTHPGTLDGVRTAAVSQLFPDGSLWLAVVTVSGVWTAAIVYGGVASAFDVGRGKAALIAAVAFVSTAASAALANGGWIGAPIGFGLLLVVGGIVGLLGAYTYSTVSKELELIGFGGSETVTPEPWYVGLHRAGALIGLAFGFVLVDGIAVV
;
A
#
# COMPACT_ATOMS: atom_id res chain seq x y z
N MET A 1 6.42 12.54 -28.30
CA MET A 1 5.28 11.64 -28.59
C MET A 1 4.76 10.89 -27.37
N VAL A 2 5.62 10.31 -26.52
CA VAL A 2 5.22 9.54 -25.32
C VAL A 2 4.31 10.34 -24.37
N LEU A 3 4.68 11.58 -24.02
CA LEU A 3 3.89 12.43 -23.14
C LEU A 3 2.45 12.67 -23.66
N LYS A 4 2.29 12.91 -24.97
CA LYS A 4 0.97 13.12 -25.59
C LYS A 4 0.08 11.87 -25.46
N ARG A 5 0.65 10.67 -25.60
CA ARG A 5 -0.09 9.41 -25.41
C ARG A 5 -0.45 9.17 -23.95
N SER A 6 0.47 9.43 -23.01
CA SER A 6 0.19 9.35 -21.58
C SER A 6 -0.96 10.27 -21.15
N LEU A 7 -0.96 11.53 -21.60
CA LEU A 7 -2.05 12.47 -21.31
C LEU A 7 -3.37 12.01 -21.95
N ARG A 8 -3.32 11.49 -23.18
CA ARG A 8 -4.51 10.92 -23.83
C ARG A 8 -5.06 9.72 -23.05
N ALA A 9 -4.19 8.88 -22.49
CA ALA A 9 -4.61 7.73 -21.68
C ALA A 9 -5.36 8.12 -20.41
N LEU A 10 -5.11 9.31 -19.87
CA LEU A 10 -5.85 9.82 -18.72
C LEU A 10 -7.29 10.23 -19.08
N VAL A 11 -7.55 10.70 -20.30
CA VAL A 11 -8.87 11.25 -20.68
C VAL A 11 -9.66 10.28 -21.56
N LEU A 12 -8.98 9.58 -22.46
CA LEU A 12 -9.52 8.67 -23.46
C LEU A 12 -8.75 7.33 -23.41
N PRO A 13 -8.87 6.57 -22.31
CA PRO A 13 -8.03 5.39 -22.08
C PRO A 13 -8.17 4.33 -23.18
N HIS A 14 -9.39 4.11 -23.68
CA HIS A 14 -9.67 3.07 -24.68
C HIS A 14 -8.90 3.29 -26.01
N GLU A 15 -8.65 4.56 -26.40
CA GLU A 15 -7.93 4.88 -27.63
C GLU A 15 -6.41 4.92 -27.44
N ALA A 16 -5.95 5.21 -26.23
CA ALA A 16 -4.54 5.46 -25.96
C ALA A 16 -3.73 4.19 -25.75
N PHE A 17 -4.37 3.13 -25.22
CA PHE A 17 -3.73 1.85 -24.90
C PHE A 17 -3.78 0.82 -26.04
N ASP A 18 -4.31 1.19 -27.21
CA ASP A 18 -4.31 0.32 -28.39
C ASP A 18 -2.87 0.07 -28.86
N GLY A 19 -2.37 -1.15 -28.64
CA GLY A 19 -1.00 -1.57 -28.95
C GLY A 19 0.11 -0.82 -28.19
N TRP A 20 -0.21 -0.14 -27.09
CA TRP A 20 0.76 0.68 -26.36
C TRP A 20 0.57 0.66 -24.84
N THR A 21 1.68 0.48 -24.11
CA THR A 21 1.79 0.73 -22.67
C THR A 21 3.03 1.58 -22.38
N PRO A 22 3.06 2.35 -21.28
CA PRO A 22 4.25 3.12 -20.89
C PRO A 22 5.48 2.22 -20.71
N GLY A 23 6.62 2.67 -21.23
CA GLY A 23 7.89 1.96 -21.02
C GLY A 23 8.36 2.01 -19.55
N PRO A 24 9.26 1.10 -19.13
CA PRO A 24 9.66 0.96 -17.72
C PRO A 24 10.17 2.24 -17.06
N ARG A 25 10.91 3.08 -17.79
CA ARG A 25 11.42 4.37 -17.26
C ARG A 25 10.29 5.33 -16.88
N VAL A 26 9.22 5.37 -17.69
CA VAL A 26 8.05 6.21 -17.42
C VAL A 26 7.28 5.67 -16.23
N VAL A 27 7.10 4.34 -16.17
CA VAL A 27 6.47 3.66 -15.04
C VAL A 27 7.19 3.97 -13.74
N VAL A 28 8.52 3.80 -13.69
CA VAL A 28 9.33 4.12 -12.50
C VAL A 28 9.18 5.60 -12.11
N GLY A 29 9.20 6.52 -13.07
CA GLY A 29 9.00 7.95 -12.80
C GLY A 29 7.63 8.23 -12.17
N ILE A 30 6.56 7.63 -12.70
CA ILE A 30 5.21 7.78 -12.13
C ILE A 30 5.14 7.17 -10.73
N VAL A 31 5.68 5.97 -10.53
CA VAL A 31 5.72 5.31 -9.22
C VAL A 31 6.37 6.20 -8.18
N VAL A 32 7.58 6.72 -8.47
CA VAL A 32 8.31 7.59 -7.56
C VAL A 32 7.51 8.84 -7.23
N VAL A 33 6.93 9.51 -8.24
CA VAL A 33 6.14 10.74 -8.03
C VAL A 33 4.90 10.47 -7.16
N VAL A 34 4.15 9.41 -7.45
CA VAL A 34 2.93 9.09 -6.70
C VAL A 34 3.25 8.69 -5.25
N CYS A 35 4.30 7.88 -5.05
CA CYS A 35 4.76 7.50 -3.71
C CYS A 35 5.24 8.71 -2.89
N LEU A 36 6.05 9.59 -3.50
CA LEU A 36 6.50 10.83 -2.85
C LEU A 36 5.33 11.76 -2.54
N ALA A 37 4.39 11.94 -3.46
CA ALA A 37 3.21 12.77 -3.24
C ALA A 37 2.35 12.24 -2.08
N SER A 38 2.17 10.92 -1.99
CA SER A 38 1.46 10.28 -0.87
C SER A 38 2.18 10.47 0.46
N GLY A 39 3.52 10.32 0.49
CA GLY A 39 4.34 10.55 1.68
C GLY A 39 4.30 12.00 2.15
N VAL A 40 4.54 12.96 1.24
CA VAL A 40 4.49 14.41 1.52
C VAL A 40 3.10 14.83 2.00
N SER A 41 2.05 14.34 1.33
CA SER A 41 0.66 14.55 1.75
C SER A 41 0.41 14.06 3.19
N MET A 42 0.98 12.91 3.56
CA MET A 42 0.84 12.38 4.91
C MET A 42 1.62 13.21 5.94
N THR A 43 2.84 13.65 5.61
CA THR A 43 3.62 14.53 6.49
C THR A 43 2.89 15.85 6.72
N LEU A 44 2.41 16.52 5.68
CA LEU A 44 1.69 17.80 5.80
C LEU A 44 0.39 17.67 6.60
N ALA A 45 -0.34 16.57 6.40
CA ALA A 45 -1.52 16.27 7.22
C ALA A 45 -1.14 16.00 8.68
N GLY A 46 -0.02 15.32 8.91
CA GLY A 46 0.53 15.05 10.23
C GLY A 46 0.97 16.28 10.99
N ASP A 47 1.60 17.24 10.29
CA ASP A 47 2.02 18.51 10.87
C ASP A 47 0.78 19.28 11.36
N ALA A 48 -0.28 19.36 10.54
CA ALA A 48 -1.55 19.97 10.95
C ALA A 48 -2.17 19.31 12.20
N VAL A 49 -2.10 17.98 12.31
CA VAL A 49 -2.56 17.25 13.50
C VAL A 49 -1.69 17.55 14.72
N ALA A 50 -0.37 17.60 14.55
CA ALA A 50 0.57 17.82 15.65
C ALA A 50 0.52 19.25 16.20
N ASP A 51 0.28 20.24 15.34
CA ASP A 51 0.18 21.65 15.70
C ASP A 51 -1.05 21.95 16.59
N GLU A 52 -2.15 21.19 16.41
CA GLU A 52 -3.36 21.31 17.26
C GLU A 52 -3.22 20.59 18.62
N VAL A 53 -2.19 19.76 18.80
CA VAL A 53 -2.00 18.97 20.02
C VAL A 53 -1.13 19.71 21.01
N GLU A 54 -1.78 20.42 21.94
CA GLU A 54 -1.11 21.09 23.05
C GLU A 54 -1.08 20.25 24.33
N GLY A 55 -0.14 20.58 25.22
CA GLY A 55 -0.05 20.03 26.58
C GLY A 55 1.01 18.95 26.80
N THR A 56 1.19 18.62 28.08
CA THR A 56 2.10 17.58 28.56
C THR A 56 1.37 16.65 29.52
N VAL A 57 1.86 15.43 29.61
CA VAL A 57 1.42 14.46 30.62
C VAL A 57 2.63 13.95 31.39
N ALA A 58 2.51 13.92 32.71
CA ALA A 58 3.51 13.34 33.59
C ALA A 58 3.49 11.82 33.44
N VAL A 59 4.64 11.23 33.11
CA VAL A 59 4.82 9.79 32.96
C VAL A 59 6.02 9.36 33.78
N ASP A 60 5.97 8.15 34.34
CA ASP A 60 7.09 7.58 35.07
C ASP A 60 8.37 7.65 34.25
N ASN A 61 9.45 8.08 34.89
CA ASN A 61 10.74 8.24 34.26
C ASN A 61 11.33 6.87 33.93
N PRO A 62 11.47 6.48 32.65
CA PRO A 62 12.01 5.17 32.29
C PRO A 62 13.50 5.01 32.66
N TYR A 63 14.18 6.12 32.96
CA TYR A 63 15.56 6.15 33.43
C TYR A 63 15.65 6.34 34.96
N GLY A 64 14.51 6.46 35.64
CA GLY A 64 14.44 6.51 37.09
C GLY A 64 14.80 5.14 37.70
N PRO A 65 15.44 5.12 38.88
CA PRO A 65 15.65 3.88 39.62
C PRO A 65 14.30 3.28 40.04
N PRO A 66 14.15 1.94 40.07
CA PRO A 66 12.97 1.29 40.64
C PRO A 66 12.75 1.71 42.10
N GLU A 67 11.50 1.73 42.55
CA GLU A 67 11.14 2.08 43.93
C GLU A 67 11.96 1.27 44.95
N GLY A 68 12.53 1.98 45.94
CA GLY A 68 13.31 1.38 47.04
C GLY A 68 14.78 1.07 46.74
N VAL A 69 15.27 1.29 45.51
CA VAL A 69 16.69 1.06 45.17
C VAL A 69 17.62 2.14 45.74
N CYS A 70 17.11 3.36 45.91
CA CYS A 70 17.88 4.51 46.42
C CYS A 70 18.01 4.55 47.94
N ASP A 71 17.28 3.71 48.67
CA ASP A 71 17.34 3.62 50.14
C ASP A 71 18.39 2.61 50.65
N GLY A 72 19.10 1.92 49.74
CA GLY A 72 20.05 0.85 50.06
C GLY A 72 21.51 1.16 49.74
N GLU A 73 22.42 0.27 50.15
CA GLU A 73 23.89 0.40 49.95
C GLU A 73 24.32 0.49 48.46
N ARG A 74 23.42 0.20 47.52
CA ARG A 74 23.68 0.23 46.06
C ARG A 74 23.23 1.53 45.38
N ALA A 75 22.83 2.55 46.13
CA ALA A 75 22.38 3.83 45.59
C ALA A 75 23.41 4.51 44.66
N SER A 76 24.72 4.28 44.87
CA SER A 76 25.79 4.89 44.07
C SER A 76 25.86 4.44 42.61
N PHE A 77 25.17 3.35 42.24
CA PHE A 77 25.12 2.85 40.86
C PHE A 77 23.96 3.44 40.04
N TYR A 78 23.05 4.19 40.68
CA TYR A 78 21.84 4.72 40.05
C TYR A 78 21.78 6.24 40.19
N ASN A 79 21.10 6.90 39.24
CA ASN A 79 20.86 8.34 39.31
C ASN A 79 19.64 8.61 40.23
N CYS A 80 19.85 8.56 41.55
CA CYS A 80 18.81 8.78 42.55
C CYS A 80 18.28 10.22 42.60
N ASP A 81 18.95 11.16 41.93
CA ASP A 81 18.49 12.55 41.77
C ASP A 81 17.55 12.73 40.57
N ALA A 82 17.34 11.68 39.76
CA ALA A 82 16.40 11.72 38.65
C ALA A 82 14.95 11.86 39.18
N PRO A 83 14.12 12.74 38.59
CA PRO A 83 12.73 12.87 39.02
C PRO A 83 11.96 11.57 38.76
N GLU A 84 11.00 11.27 39.63
CA GLU A 84 10.12 10.10 39.55
C GLU A 84 9.27 10.13 38.27
N THR A 85 8.77 11.31 37.90
CA THR A 85 8.00 11.53 36.68
C THR A 85 8.68 12.55 35.77
N VAL A 86 8.48 12.40 34.47
CA VAL A 86 8.92 13.33 33.43
C VAL A 86 7.74 13.76 32.59
N ASP A 87 7.65 15.06 32.30
CA ASP A 87 6.64 15.59 31.41
C ASP A 87 6.94 15.17 29.97
N ARG A 88 5.97 14.50 29.34
CA ARG A 88 6.02 14.12 27.93
C ARG A 88 5.04 14.96 27.14
N SER A 89 5.54 15.61 26.08
CA SER A 89 4.73 16.39 25.15
C SER A 89 3.76 15.47 24.40
N LEU A 90 2.47 15.81 24.46
CA LEU A 90 1.43 15.15 23.66
C LEU A 90 1.66 15.39 22.17
N GLY A 91 2.09 16.60 21.78
CA GLY A 91 2.37 16.97 20.39
C GLY A 91 3.53 16.16 19.79
N THR A 92 4.62 15.96 20.55
CA THR A 92 5.71 15.08 20.12
C THR A 92 5.25 13.63 20.01
N ALA A 93 4.37 13.16 20.90
CA ALA A 93 3.81 11.81 20.81
C ALA A 93 2.94 11.62 19.56
N ALA A 94 2.11 12.61 19.23
CA ALA A 94 1.31 12.66 18.00
C ALA A 94 2.20 12.67 16.75
N SER A 95 3.15 13.61 16.66
CA SER A 95 4.09 13.72 15.54
C SER A 95 4.91 12.44 15.32
N ASN A 96 5.39 11.79 16.40
CA ASN A 96 6.08 10.51 16.30
C ASN A 96 5.18 9.38 15.80
N ALA A 97 3.91 9.34 16.23
CA ALA A 97 2.95 8.37 15.72
C ALA A 97 2.70 8.56 14.22
N VAL A 98 2.50 9.81 13.78
CA VAL A 98 2.35 10.14 12.36
C VAL A 98 3.63 9.80 11.57
N GLY A 99 4.79 10.15 12.08
CA GLY A 99 6.08 9.79 11.48
C GLY A 99 6.27 8.28 11.32
N GLY A 100 5.76 7.48 12.25
CA GLY A 100 5.79 6.01 12.17
C GLY A 100 4.91 5.44 11.04
N VAL A 101 3.87 6.16 10.62
CA VAL A 101 2.95 5.75 9.56
C VAL A 101 3.34 6.28 8.19
N THR A 102 3.99 7.44 8.09
CA THR A 102 4.38 8.08 6.81
C THR A 102 5.08 7.14 5.81
N PRO A 103 6.06 6.28 6.18
CA PRO A 103 6.69 5.35 5.24
C PRO A 103 5.69 4.36 4.62
N ARG A 104 4.66 3.93 5.35
CA ARG A 104 3.59 3.06 4.83
C ARG A 104 2.76 3.80 3.81
N ALA A 105 2.33 5.03 4.14
CA ALA A 105 1.59 5.89 3.23
C ALA A 105 2.35 6.13 1.92
N ALA A 106 3.67 6.28 1.99
CA ALA A 106 4.53 6.46 0.81
C ALA A 106 4.63 5.18 -0.04
N LEU A 107 4.61 3.99 0.56
CA LEU A 107 4.76 2.71 -0.15
C LEU A 107 3.44 2.07 -0.60
N ALA A 108 2.31 2.47 -0.01
CA ALA A 108 0.99 1.97 -0.36
C ALA A 108 0.63 2.08 -1.86
N PRO A 109 0.92 3.20 -2.56
CA PRO A 109 0.64 3.30 -3.99
C PRO A 109 1.43 2.29 -4.82
N PHE A 110 2.68 1.99 -4.43
CA PHE A 110 3.48 0.97 -5.08
C PHE A 110 2.88 -0.42 -4.91
N ALA A 111 2.51 -0.80 -3.68
CA ALA A 111 1.86 -2.07 -3.42
C ALA A 111 0.54 -2.21 -4.20
N TRP A 112 -0.25 -1.13 -4.27
CA TRP A 112 -1.47 -1.07 -5.08
C TRP A 112 -1.19 -1.29 -6.58
N MET A 113 -0.19 -0.60 -7.14
CA MET A 113 0.17 -0.75 -8.56
C MET A 113 0.59 -2.18 -8.91
N VAL A 114 1.37 -2.82 -8.03
CA VAL A 114 1.78 -4.22 -8.19
C VAL A 114 0.58 -5.17 -8.14
N LEU A 115 -0.35 -4.96 -7.21
CA LEU A 115 -1.58 -5.74 -7.11
C LEU A 115 -2.40 -5.65 -8.41
N ILE A 116 -2.63 -4.43 -8.92
CA ILE A 116 -3.39 -4.23 -10.15
C ILE A 116 -2.65 -4.79 -11.37
N ALA A 117 -1.32 -4.68 -11.42
CA ALA A 117 -0.50 -5.29 -12.47
C ALA A 117 -0.56 -6.83 -12.49
N GLY A 118 -0.80 -7.46 -11.33
CA GLY A 118 -0.92 -8.91 -11.21
C GLY A 118 -2.24 -9.48 -11.76
N LEU A 119 -3.32 -8.70 -11.72
CA LEU A 119 -4.66 -9.17 -12.13
C LEU A 119 -4.73 -9.65 -13.60
N PRO A 120 -4.20 -8.90 -14.60
CA PRO A 120 -4.17 -9.34 -15.99
C PRO A 120 -3.46 -10.67 -16.23
N VAL A 121 -2.46 -11.03 -15.40
CA VAL A 121 -1.71 -12.30 -15.53
C VAL A 121 -2.66 -13.50 -15.43
N LEU A 122 -3.65 -13.44 -14.54
CA LEU A 122 -4.65 -14.49 -14.39
C LEU A 122 -5.76 -14.41 -15.44
N VAL A 123 -6.27 -13.20 -15.65
CA VAL A 123 -7.55 -12.99 -16.34
C VAL A 123 -7.44 -13.05 -17.86
N ALA A 124 -6.27 -12.72 -18.42
CA ALA A 124 -5.98 -12.73 -19.86
C ALA A 124 -5.72 -14.13 -20.45
N GLY A 125 -6.09 -15.22 -19.74
CA GLY A 125 -5.88 -16.59 -20.20
C GLY A 125 -4.41 -17.03 -20.21
N ARG A 126 -3.55 -16.28 -19.52
CA ARG A 126 -2.11 -16.57 -19.39
C ARG A 126 -1.76 -17.30 -18.09
N ALA A 127 -2.74 -17.56 -17.22
CA ALA A 127 -2.54 -18.16 -15.91
C ALA A 127 -1.75 -19.48 -15.94
N GLY A 128 -1.92 -20.30 -16.99
CA GLY A 128 -1.21 -21.57 -17.15
C GLY A 128 -0.01 -21.56 -18.12
N ARG A 129 0.38 -20.39 -18.66
CA ARG A 129 1.48 -20.28 -19.63
C ARG A 129 2.84 -20.13 -18.96
N GLY A 130 3.91 -20.19 -19.75
CA GLY A 130 5.28 -19.99 -19.27
C GLY A 130 5.51 -18.62 -18.62
N ASP A 131 6.59 -18.51 -17.85
CA ASP A 131 6.88 -17.30 -17.06
C ASP A 131 7.13 -16.05 -17.91
N GLY A 132 7.67 -16.20 -19.14
CA GLY A 132 7.83 -15.09 -20.07
C GLY A 132 6.50 -14.39 -20.44
N ASP A 133 5.42 -15.15 -20.59
CA ASP A 133 4.08 -14.62 -20.87
C ASP A 133 3.51 -13.87 -19.65
N ALA A 134 3.75 -14.40 -18.44
CA ALA A 134 3.34 -13.75 -17.20
C ALA A 134 4.10 -12.45 -16.97
N ILE A 135 5.41 -12.43 -17.23
CA ILE A 135 6.27 -11.24 -17.13
C ILE A 135 5.81 -10.17 -18.12
N ALA A 136 5.54 -10.54 -19.37
CA ALA A 136 5.04 -9.60 -20.38
C ALA A 136 3.70 -8.99 -19.95
N ALA A 137 2.76 -9.83 -19.49
CA ALA A 137 1.45 -9.36 -19.03
C ALA A 137 1.53 -8.49 -17.79
N PHE A 138 2.38 -8.85 -16.82
CA PHE A 138 2.60 -8.05 -15.62
C PHE A 138 3.24 -6.71 -15.95
N ARG A 139 4.22 -6.65 -16.87
CA ARG A 139 4.85 -5.41 -17.31
C ARG A 139 3.83 -4.46 -17.95
N ASP A 140 2.99 -4.99 -18.84
CA ASP A 140 1.98 -4.19 -19.52
C ASP A 140 0.88 -3.73 -18.53
N GLY A 141 0.48 -4.62 -17.60
CA GLY A 141 -0.41 -4.32 -16.49
C GLY A 141 0.15 -3.24 -15.56
N LEU A 142 1.45 -3.24 -15.27
CA LEU A 142 2.12 -2.23 -14.46
C LEU A 142 2.13 -0.86 -15.16
N GLY A 143 2.27 -0.85 -16.49
CA GLY A 143 2.12 0.36 -17.29
C GLY A 143 0.73 0.99 -17.16
N ILE A 144 -0.32 0.17 -17.18
CA ILE A 144 -1.71 0.60 -16.98
C ILE A 144 -1.92 1.08 -15.54
N ALA A 145 -1.49 0.27 -14.56
CA ALA A 145 -1.63 0.58 -13.14
C ALA A 145 -0.94 1.90 -12.77
N ALA A 146 0.27 2.15 -13.30
CA ALA A 146 0.98 3.39 -13.07
C ALA A 146 0.18 4.62 -13.54
N LEU A 147 -0.34 4.59 -14.78
CA LEU A 147 -1.20 5.68 -15.27
C LEU A 147 -2.50 5.80 -14.47
N ALA A 148 -3.09 4.67 -14.07
CA ALA A 148 -4.29 4.64 -13.26
C ALA A 148 -4.08 5.16 -11.82
N ALA A 149 -2.83 5.19 -11.32
CA ALA A 149 -2.50 5.79 -10.03
C ALA A 149 -2.42 7.33 -10.08
N VAL A 150 -2.26 7.94 -11.26
CA VAL A 150 -2.13 9.40 -11.43
C VAL A 150 -3.33 10.19 -10.91
N PRO A 151 -4.60 9.79 -11.14
CA PRO A 151 -5.76 10.42 -10.50
C PRO A 151 -5.66 10.47 -8.96
N GLY A 152 -4.90 9.56 -8.35
CA GLY A 152 -4.61 9.55 -6.92
C GLY A 152 -3.89 10.80 -6.42
N LEU A 153 -3.19 11.54 -7.29
CA LEU A 153 -2.57 12.82 -6.92
C LEU A 153 -3.61 13.85 -6.42
N LEU A 154 -4.84 13.78 -6.93
CA LEU A 154 -5.93 14.67 -6.48
C LEU A 154 -6.25 14.45 -5.00
N ARG A 155 -6.39 13.19 -4.56
CA ARG A 155 -6.64 12.87 -3.15
C ARG A 155 -5.44 13.18 -2.26
N TYR A 156 -4.21 12.99 -2.74
CA TYR A 156 -3.03 13.36 -1.96
C TYR A 156 -2.91 14.88 -1.78
N ALA A 157 -3.25 15.67 -2.80
CA ALA A 157 -3.29 17.13 -2.68
C ALA A 157 -4.43 17.60 -1.76
N ALA A 158 -5.58 16.92 -1.77
CA ALA A 158 -6.74 17.30 -0.96
C ALA A 158 -6.61 16.89 0.51
N ARG A 159 -5.84 15.85 0.84
CA ARG A 159 -5.77 15.30 2.20
C ARG A 159 -5.33 16.34 3.25
N PRO A 160 -4.21 17.08 3.10
CA PRO A 160 -3.81 18.04 4.13
C PRO A 160 -4.90 19.08 4.41
N ILE A 161 -5.54 19.60 3.35
CA ILE A 161 -6.64 20.58 3.46
C ILE A 161 -7.85 19.99 4.18
N ALA A 162 -8.17 18.72 3.90
CA ALA A 162 -9.29 18.05 4.53
C ALA A 162 -9.01 17.75 6.01
N VAL A 163 -7.77 17.36 6.34
CA VAL A 163 -7.33 17.11 7.72
C VAL A 163 -7.29 18.40 8.52
N GLU A 164 -6.66 19.46 8.02
CA GLU A 164 -6.59 20.79 8.65
C GLU A 164 -7.98 21.29 9.08
N ARG A 165 -9.00 21.11 8.23
CA ARG A 165 -10.38 21.50 8.56
C ARG A 165 -11.03 20.65 9.64
N VAL A 166 -10.68 19.38 9.73
CA VAL A 166 -11.23 18.47 10.75
C VAL A 166 -10.54 18.71 12.08
N VAL A 167 -9.25 19.01 12.08
CA VAL A 167 -8.47 19.19 13.33
C VAL A 167 -8.66 20.55 13.99
N ALA A 168 -9.07 21.59 13.25
CA ALA A 168 -9.25 22.94 13.80
C ALA A 168 -10.20 23.05 15.01
N ASP A 169 -11.18 22.14 15.13
CA ASP A 169 -12.10 22.07 16.27
C ASP A 169 -11.95 20.74 17.05
N TRP A 170 -10.83 20.04 16.88
CA TRP A 170 -10.65 18.70 17.42
C TRP A 170 -10.28 18.71 18.91
N THR A 171 -11.07 18.00 19.72
CA THR A 171 -10.72 17.71 21.12
C THR A 171 -9.91 16.41 21.19
N HIS A 172 -8.65 16.51 21.60
CA HIS A 172 -7.72 15.39 21.68
C HIS A 172 -7.71 14.72 23.07
N PRO A 173 -7.33 13.43 23.15
CA PRO A 173 -7.15 12.75 24.43
C PRO A 173 -5.93 13.28 25.21
N GLY A 174 -6.05 13.36 26.54
CA GLY A 174 -4.96 13.80 27.44
C GLY A 174 -3.91 12.74 27.79
N THR A 175 -3.97 11.54 27.19
CA THR A 175 -3.01 10.45 27.44
C THR A 175 -2.13 10.22 26.22
N LEU A 176 -0.89 9.72 26.43
CA LEU A 176 0.04 9.45 25.32
C LEU A 176 -0.52 8.46 24.30
N ASP A 177 -1.10 7.35 24.73
CA ASP A 177 -1.59 6.33 23.81
C ASP A 177 -2.91 6.75 23.14
N GLY A 178 -3.74 7.51 23.86
CA GLY A 178 -4.93 8.13 23.31
C GLY A 178 -4.58 9.11 22.19
N VAL A 179 -3.65 10.03 22.43
CA VAL A 179 -3.27 11.05 21.43
C VAL A 179 -2.57 10.42 20.23
N ARG A 180 -1.74 9.39 20.40
CA ARG A 180 -1.11 8.66 19.29
C ARG A 180 -2.14 8.02 18.37
N THR A 181 -3.10 7.31 18.97
CA THR A 181 -4.16 6.62 18.21
C THR A 181 -5.06 7.61 17.50
N ALA A 182 -5.47 8.66 18.22
CA ALA A 182 -6.34 9.67 17.67
C ALA A 182 -5.65 10.49 16.58
N ALA A 183 -4.37 10.86 16.75
CA ALA A 183 -3.59 11.56 15.72
C ALA A 183 -3.52 10.77 14.40
N VAL A 184 -3.26 9.46 14.46
CA VAL A 184 -3.25 8.61 13.26
C VAL A 184 -4.65 8.52 12.64
N SER A 185 -5.72 8.46 13.44
CA SER A 185 -7.08 8.43 12.90
C SER A 185 -7.47 9.73 12.19
N GLN A 186 -6.99 10.89 12.67
CA GLN A 186 -7.29 12.19 12.05
C GLN A 186 -6.68 12.35 10.66
N LEU A 187 -5.69 11.53 10.28
CA LEU A 187 -5.13 11.52 8.92
C LEU A 187 -6.12 11.03 7.85
N PHE A 188 -7.25 10.47 8.26
CA PHE A 188 -8.30 9.90 7.41
C PHE A 188 -9.62 10.65 7.62
N PRO A 189 -9.79 11.82 6.98
CA PRO A 189 -10.95 12.68 7.20
C PRO A 189 -12.25 12.00 6.72
N ASP A 190 -13.35 12.18 7.44
CA ASP A 190 -14.65 11.52 7.21
C ASP A 190 -15.71 12.44 6.55
N GLY A 191 -15.29 13.61 6.05
CA GLY A 191 -16.17 14.59 5.44
C GLY A 191 -16.69 14.23 4.03
N SER A 192 -17.85 14.77 3.67
CA SER A 192 -18.48 14.60 2.34
C SER A 192 -17.60 15.10 1.19
N LEU A 193 -16.83 16.17 1.41
CA LEU A 193 -15.86 16.68 0.44
C LEU A 193 -14.75 15.66 0.16
N TRP A 194 -14.21 15.03 1.21
CA TRP A 194 -13.19 13.99 1.07
C TRP A 194 -13.74 12.79 0.31
N LEU A 195 -14.94 12.33 0.70
CA LEU A 195 -15.62 11.23 0.01
C LEU A 195 -15.83 11.53 -1.48
N ALA A 196 -16.20 12.76 -1.83
CA ALA A 196 -16.35 13.19 -3.23
C ALA A 196 -15.01 13.11 -3.99
N VAL A 197 -13.91 13.61 -3.40
CA VAL A 197 -12.57 13.53 -4.00
C VAL A 197 -12.11 12.09 -4.19
N VAL A 198 -12.30 11.24 -3.18
CA VAL A 198 -11.97 9.81 -3.24
C VAL A 198 -12.79 9.10 -4.32
N THR A 199 -14.09 9.39 -4.39
CA THR A 199 -14.99 8.79 -5.38
C THR A 199 -14.60 9.21 -6.80
N VAL A 200 -14.38 10.50 -7.04
CA VAL A 200 -13.99 11.02 -8.36
C VAL A 200 -12.65 10.44 -8.80
N SER A 201 -11.64 10.46 -7.93
CA SER A 201 -10.32 9.89 -8.24
C SER A 201 -10.39 8.37 -8.46
N GLY A 202 -11.16 7.64 -7.64
CA GLY A 202 -11.36 6.21 -7.78
C GLY A 202 -12.07 5.82 -9.08
N VAL A 203 -13.17 6.52 -9.45
CA VAL A 203 -13.88 6.29 -10.71
C VAL A 203 -12.97 6.57 -11.90
N TRP A 204 -12.16 7.61 -11.83
CA TRP A 204 -11.18 7.93 -12.86
C TRP A 204 -10.11 6.83 -13.00
N THR A 205 -9.54 6.38 -11.89
CA THR A 205 -8.63 5.23 -11.83
C THR A 205 -9.25 3.99 -12.46
N ALA A 206 -10.49 3.65 -12.10
CA ALA A 206 -11.20 2.50 -12.64
C ALA A 206 -11.45 2.61 -14.15
N ALA A 207 -11.78 3.80 -14.65
CA ALA A 207 -11.96 4.05 -16.08
C ALA A 207 -10.66 3.82 -16.88
N ILE A 208 -9.51 4.25 -16.34
CA ILE A 208 -8.19 4.01 -16.94
C ILE A 208 -7.87 2.51 -16.95
N VAL A 209 -8.09 1.82 -15.83
CA VAL A 209 -7.86 0.37 -15.72
C VAL A 209 -8.76 -0.39 -16.69
N TYR A 210 -10.06 -0.06 -16.75
CA TYR A 210 -11.00 -0.69 -17.67
C TYR A 210 -10.54 -0.54 -19.12
N GLY A 211 -10.27 0.70 -19.55
CA GLY A 211 -9.88 0.98 -20.93
C GLY A 211 -8.54 0.34 -21.30
N GLY A 212 -7.55 0.43 -20.41
CA GLY A 212 -6.22 -0.15 -20.64
C GLY A 212 -6.24 -1.67 -20.65
N VAL A 213 -6.99 -2.31 -19.75
CA VAL A 213 -7.09 -3.77 -19.71
C VAL A 213 -7.85 -4.31 -20.92
N ALA A 214 -8.97 -3.68 -21.28
CA ALA A 214 -9.77 -4.08 -22.43
C ALA A 214 -8.97 -4.01 -23.74
N SER A 215 -8.18 -2.95 -23.95
CA SER A 215 -7.41 -2.79 -25.19
C SER A 215 -6.10 -3.59 -25.22
N ALA A 216 -5.37 -3.68 -24.10
CA ALA A 216 -4.04 -4.29 -24.10
C ALA A 216 -4.07 -5.83 -24.03
N PHE A 217 -5.14 -6.41 -23.48
CA PHE A 217 -5.21 -7.85 -23.22
C PHE A 217 -6.27 -8.60 -24.04
N ASP A 218 -7.03 -7.90 -24.89
CA ASP A 218 -8.15 -8.46 -25.67
C ASP A 218 -9.09 -9.33 -24.82
N VAL A 219 -9.33 -8.90 -23.57
CA VAL A 219 -10.21 -9.59 -22.65
C VAL A 219 -11.64 -9.09 -22.81
N GLY A 220 -12.61 -10.00 -22.70
CA GLY A 220 -14.02 -9.64 -22.72
C GLY A 220 -14.37 -8.55 -21.69
N ARG A 221 -15.30 -7.66 -22.04
CA ARG A 221 -15.67 -6.48 -21.24
C ARG A 221 -15.96 -6.79 -19.76
N GLY A 222 -16.60 -7.92 -19.46
CA GLY A 222 -16.90 -8.33 -18.08
C GLY A 222 -15.65 -8.55 -17.23
N LYS A 223 -14.58 -9.11 -17.81
CA LYS A 223 -13.30 -9.31 -17.13
C LYS A 223 -12.56 -7.99 -16.89
N ALA A 224 -12.54 -7.11 -17.88
CA ALA A 224 -11.98 -5.76 -17.72
C ALA A 224 -12.75 -4.95 -16.66
N ALA A 225 -14.08 -5.04 -16.64
CA ALA A 225 -14.93 -4.41 -15.64
C ALA A 225 -14.67 -4.93 -14.23
N LEU A 226 -14.42 -6.24 -14.07
CA LEU A 226 -14.04 -6.82 -12.77
C LEU A 226 -12.72 -6.24 -12.25
N ILE A 227 -11.68 -6.15 -13.09
CA ILE A 227 -10.38 -5.59 -12.69
C ILE A 227 -10.53 -4.10 -12.35
N ALA A 228 -11.32 -3.35 -13.13
CA ALA A 228 -11.62 -1.96 -12.85
C ALA A 228 -12.39 -1.77 -11.53
N ALA A 229 -13.34 -2.66 -11.22
CA ALA A 229 -14.05 -2.66 -9.95
C ALA A 229 -13.11 -2.93 -8.77
N VAL A 230 -12.18 -3.88 -8.90
CA VAL A 230 -11.13 -4.13 -7.89
C VAL A 230 -10.26 -2.87 -7.71
N ALA A 231 -9.87 -2.20 -8.79
CA ALA A 231 -9.12 -0.95 -8.73
C ALA A 231 -9.90 0.17 -8.01
N PHE A 232 -11.19 0.34 -8.30
CA PHE A 232 -12.06 1.29 -7.60
C PHE A 232 -12.15 0.97 -6.11
N VAL A 233 -12.53 -0.26 -5.77
CA VAL A 233 -12.78 -0.68 -4.38
C VAL A 233 -11.51 -0.59 -3.55
N SER A 234 -10.37 -1.07 -4.05
CA SER A 234 -9.09 -0.96 -3.33
C SER A 234 -8.65 0.50 -3.14
N THR A 235 -8.88 1.37 -4.13
CA THR A 235 -8.58 2.81 -4.01
C THR A 235 -9.49 3.51 -2.99
N ALA A 236 -10.79 3.22 -3.05
CA ALA A 236 -11.78 3.79 -2.14
C ALA A 236 -11.56 3.29 -0.70
N ALA A 237 -11.36 1.99 -0.52
CA ALA A 237 -11.06 1.37 0.77
C ALA A 237 -9.79 1.98 1.41
N SER A 238 -8.71 2.09 0.63
CA SER A 238 -7.44 2.71 1.04
C SER A 238 -7.59 4.15 1.56
N ALA A 239 -8.57 4.89 1.04
CA ALA A 239 -8.78 6.28 1.40
C ALA A 239 -9.90 6.52 2.43
N ALA A 240 -10.82 5.57 2.61
CA ALA A 240 -12.05 5.77 3.40
C ALA A 240 -12.14 4.90 4.64
N LEU A 241 -11.44 3.76 4.71
CA LEU A 241 -11.50 2.90 5.87
C LEU A 241 -10.57 3.42 6.97
N ALA A 242 -11.11 3.55 8.18
CA ALA A 242 -10.35 3.90 9.37
C ALA A 242 -9.24 2.86 9.57
N ASN A 243 -8.01 3.34 9.47
CA ASN A 243 -6.81 2.54 9.33
C ASN A 243 -6.25 2.14 10.70
N GLY A 244 -7.09 1.52 11.54
CA GLY A 244 -6.73 1.06 12.89
C GLY A 244 -5.60 0.02 12.90
N GLY A 245 -5.32 -0.63 11.76
CA GLY A 245 -4.24 -1.62 11.59
C GLY A 245 -2.83 -1.02 11.47
N TRP A 246 -2.69 0.30 11.35
CA TRP A 246 -1.37 0.92 11.18
C TRP A 246 -0.55 0.91 12.48
N ILE A 247 -1.22 0.87 13.63
CA ILE A 247 -0.59 0.80 14.95
C ILE A 247 -0.43 -0.68 15.30
N GLY A 248 0.69 -1.29 14.89
CA GLY A 248 1.11 -2.63 15.35
C GLY A 248 1.47 -3.65 14.28
N ALA A 249 0.95 -3.55 13.06
CA ALA A 249 1.36 -4.45 11.97
C ALA A 249 2.77 -4.08 11.48
N PRO A 250 3.76 -4.99 11.41
CA PRO A 250 5.09 -4.63 10.93
C PRO A 250 5.08 -4.49 9.40
N ILE A 251 5.42 -3.30 8.89
CA ILE A 251 5.50 -3.01 7.44
C ILE A 251 6.34 -4.03 6.68
N GLY A 252 7.37 -4.60 7.33
CA GLY A 252 8.25 -5.62 6.77
C GLY A 252 7.49 -6.86 6.28
N PHE A 253 6.48 -7.35 7.02
CA PHE A 253 5.71 -8.51 6.58
C PHE A 253 4.88 -8.21 5.32
N GLY A 254 4.26 -7.03 5.26
CA GLY A 254 3.53 -6.59 4.07
C GLY A 254 4.42 -6.53 2.83
N LEU A 255 5.61 -5.94 2.95
CA LEU A 255 6.58 -5.87 1.84
C LEU A 255 7.09 -7.25 1.42
N LEU A 256 7.35 -8.15 2.37
CA LEU A 256 7.74 -9.53 2.08
C LEU A 256 6.64 -10.27 1.31
N LEU A 257 5.36 -10.07 1.66
CA LEU A 257 4.24 -10.65 0.91
C LEU A 257 4.10 -10.04 -0.48
N VAL A 258 4.33 -8.73 -0.64
CA VAL A 258 4.35 -8.09 -1.97
C VAL A 258 5.47 -8.67 -2.84
N VAL A 259 6.69 -8.76 -2.31
CA VAL A 259 7.84 -9.31 -3.06
C VAL A 259 7.66 -10.80 -3.35
N GLY A 260 7.28 -11.60 -2.34
CA GLY A 260 7.02 -13.02 -2.48
C GLY A 260 5.87 -13.30 -3.44
N GLY A 261 4.82 -12.48 -3.42
CA GLY A 261 3.71 -12.53 -4.36
C GLY A 261 4.13 -12.21 -5.79
N ILE A 262 5.00 -11.22 -6.03
CA ILE A 262 5.56 -10.95 -7.37
C ILE A 262 6.36 -12.16 -7.84
N VAL A 263 7.28 -12.66 -7.01
CA VAL A 263 8.14 -13.81 -7.37
C VAL A 263 7.31 -15.05 -7.64
N GLY A 264 6.34 -15.36 -6.79
CA GLY A 264 5.42 -16.49 -6.97
C GLY A 264 4.56 -16.35 -8.22
N LEU A 265 4.08 -15.14 -8.53
CA LEU A 265 3.26 -14.89 -9.71
C LEU A 265 4.07 -15.07 -11.01
N LEU A 266 5.28 -14.52 -11.04
CA LEU A 266 6.14 -14.48 -12.23
C LEU A 266 6.99 -15.74 -12.42
N GLY A 267 7.22 -16.53 -11.36
CA GLY A 267 8.05 -17.73 -11.37
C GLY A 267 7.29 -19.03 -11.17
N ALA A 268 5.95 -19.01 -11.17
CA ALA A 268 5.12 -20.18 -10.89
C ALA A 268 5.40 -21.38 -11.82
N TYR A 269 5.67 -21.12 -13.11
CA TYR A 269 5.93 -22.20 -14.06
C TYR A 269 7.28 -22.86 -13.79
N THR A 270 8.33 -22.05 -13.58
CA THR A 270 9.67 -22.53 -13.21
C THR A 270 9.63 -23.30 -11.90
N TYR A 271 8.96 -22.75 -10.87
CA TYR A 271 8.79 -23.42 -9.59
C TYR A 271 8.10 -24.78 -9.74
N SER A 272 7.00 -24.83 -10.50
CA SER A 272 6.26 -26.08 -10.74
C SER A 272 7.10 -27.12 -11.48
N THR A 273 7.93 -26.69 -12.43
CA THR A 273 8.82 -27.57 -13.20
C THR A 273 9.90 -28.17 -12.29
N VAL A 274 10.59 -27.32 -11.51
CA VAL A 274 11.62 -27.76 -10.56
C VAL A 274 11.04 -28.66 -9.46
N SER A 275 9.86 -28.32 -8.93
CA SER A 275 9.18 -29.14 -7.91
C SER A 275 8.88 -30.54 -8.44
N LYS A 276 8.38 -30.67 -9.66
CA LYS A 276 8.12 -31.97 -10.30
C LYS A 276 9.41 -32.76 -10.53
N GLU A 277 10.49 -32.11 -10.96
CA GLU A 277 11.79 -32.77 -11.16
C GLU A 277 12.37 -33.32 -9.84
N LEU A 278 12.22 -32.59 -8.73
CA LEU A 278 12.70 -33.03 -7.41
C LEU A 278 11.85 -34.14 -6.79
N GLU A 279 10.53 -34.11 -6.98
CA GLU A 279 9.64 -35.20 -6.53
C GLU A 279 9.91 -36.51 -7.28
N LEU A 280 10.46 -36.44 -8.50
CA LEU A 280 10.79 -37.59 -9.34
C LEU A 280 12.19 -38.18 -9.08
N ILE A 281 12.90 -37.78 -8.03
CA ILE A 281 14.21 -38.35 -7.66
C ILE A 281 14.13 -39.87 -7.33
N GLY A 282 12.93 -40.48 -7.32
CA GLY A 282 12.73 -41.94 -7.29
C GLY A 282 12.33 -42.63 -8.61
N PHE A 283 11.99 -41.90 -9.67
CA PHE A 283 11.51 -42.43 -10.96
C PHE A 283 12.33 -41.84 -12.12
N GLY A 284 13.62 -42.19 -12.14
CA GLY A 284 14.52 -41.84 -13.24
C GLY A 284 14.17 -42.61 -14.50
N GLY A 285 13.38 -42.02 -15.39
CA GLY A 285 13.09 -42.63 -16.68
C GLY A 285 12.03 -41.91 -17.48
N SER A 286 12.52 -41.08 -18.41
CA SER A 286 11.84 -40.57 -19.61
C SER A 286 10.78 -39.45 -19.46
N GLU A 287 11.01 -38.42 -20.28
CA GLU A 287 10.14 -37.29 -20.65
C GLU A 287 10.14 -36.07 -19.72
N THR A 288 10.44 -34.91 -20.31
CA THR A 288 10.32 -33.59 -19.71
C THR A 288 8.87 -33.34 -19.31
N VAL A 289 8.58 -33.47 -18.02
CA VAL A 289 7.21 -33.32 -17.51
C VAL A 289 6.81 -31.85 -17.53
N THR A 290 6.11 -31.44 -18.58
CA THR A 290 5.49 -30.11 -18.61
C THR A 290 4.46 -29.99 -17.46
N PRO A 291 4.48 -28.89 -16.69
CA PRO A 291 3.50 -28.68 -15.64
C PRO A 291 2.11 -28.46 -16.26
N GLU A 292 1.09 -29.04 -15.63
CA GLU A 292 -0.29 -28.88 -16.08
C GLU A 292 -0.72 -27.41 -15.95
N PRO A 293 -1.36 -26.79 -16.96
CA PRO A 293 -1.68 -25.37 -16.96
C PRO A 293 -2.53 -24.92 -15.75
N TRP A 294 -3.45 -25.77 -15.28
CA TRP A 294 -4.30 -25.46 -14.13
C TRP A 294 -3.50 -25.38 -12.82
N TYR A 295 -2.43 -26.18 -12.69
CA TYR A 295 -1.57 -26.22 -11.51
C TYR A 295 -0.72 -24.95 -11.38
N VAL A 296 -0.17 -24.48 -12.50
CA VAL A 296 0.53 -23.19 -12.58
C VAL A 296 -0.44 -22.04 -12.27
N GLY A 297 -1.66 -22.12 -12.82
CA GLY A 297 -2.72 -21.15 -12.54
C GLY A 297 -3.06 -21.04 -11.05
N LEU A 298 -3.11 -22.18 -10.34
CA LEU A 298 -3.37 -22.21 -8.89
C LEU A 298 -2.26 -21.51 -8.09
N HIS A 299 -0.98 -21.75 -8.44
CA HIS A 299 0.15 -21.07 -7.79
C HIS A 299 0.12 -19.55 -8.02
N ARG A 300 -0.20 -19.13 -9.25
CA ARG A 300 -0.35 -17.70 -9.57
C ARG A 300 -1.53 -17.07 -8.83
N ALA A 301 -2.64 -17.79 -8.66
CA ALA A 301 -3.76 -17.33 -7.87
C ALA A 301 -3.39 -17.18 -6.38
N GLY A 302 -2.69 -18.17 -5.81
CA GLY A 302 -2.16 -18.09 -4.44
C GLY A 302 -1.19 -16.92 -4.26
N ALA A 303 -0.31 -16.69 -5.23
CA ALA A 303 0.61 -15.55 -5.21
C ALA A 303 -0.12 -14.20 -5.29
N LEU A 304 -1.18 -14.09 -6.09
CA LEU A 304 -2.01 -12.89 -6.15
C LEU A 304 -2.78 -12.64 -4.85
N ILE A 305 -3.25 -13.69 -4.18
CA ILE A 305 -3.83 -13.60 -2.83
C ILE A 305 -2.76 -13.06 -1.86
N GLY A 306 -1.54 -13.57 -1.92
CA GLY A 306 -0.39 -13.05 -1.18
C GLY A 306 -0.13 -11.56 -1.46
N LEU A 307 -0.19 -11.13 -2.73
CA LEU A 307 -0.10 -9.71 -3.11
C LEU A 307 -1.22 -8.88 -2.51
N ALA A 308 -2.46 -9.37 -2.51
CA ALA A 308 -3.60 -8.67 -1.95
C ALA A 308 -3.43 -8.48 -0.43
N PHE A 309 -3.02 -9.53 0.30
CA PHE A 309 -2.69 -9.42 1.72
C PHE A 309 -1.51 -8.49 1.98
N GLY A 310 -0.46 -8.58 1.15
CA GLY A 310 0.68 -7.66 1.20
C GLY A 310 0.26 -6.21 1.04
N PHE A 311 -0.61 -5.91 0.07
CA PHE A 311 -1.20 -4.59 -0.12
C PHE A 311 -2.00 -4.14 1.11
N VAL A 312 -2.90 -4.97 1.62
CA VAL A 312 -3.70 -4.67 2.82
C VAL A 312 -2.81 -4.37 4.04
N LEU A 313 -1.72 -5.10 4.24
CA LEU A 313 -0.77 -4.84 5.34
C LEU A 313 0.08 -3.57 5.14
N VAL A 314 0.48 -3.26 3.91
CA VAL A 314 1.27 -2.05 3.60
C VAL A 314 0.39 -0.80 3.66
N ASP A 315 -0.81 -0.85 3.09
CA ASP A 315 -1.81 0.22 3.09
C ASP A 315 -2.55 0.30 4.43
N GLY A 316 -2.42 -0.74 5.26
CA GLY A 316 -2.95 -0.90 6.61
C GLY A 316 -4.48 -0.76 6.73
N ILE A 317 -5.20 -1.07 5.64
CA ILE A 317 -6.65 -1.31 5.68
C ILE A 317 -6.89 -2.38 6.75
N ALA A 318 -7.54 -1.98 7.85
CA ALA A 318 -7.90 -2.92 8.88
C ALA A 318 -8.93 -3.90 8.32
N VAL A 319 -8.62 -5.20 8.32
CA VAL A 319 -9.64 -6.25 8.19
C VAL A 319 -10.26 -6.36 9.57
N VAL A 320 -11.29 -5.54 9.83
CA VAL A 320 -12.11 -5.63 11.05
C VAL A 320 -13.11 -6.77 10.90
#